data_AF-A0A6P4Z561-F1
#
_entry.id   AF-A0A6P4Z561-F1
#
_cell.length_a   1.000
_cell.length_b   1.000
_cell.length_c   1.000
_cell.angle_alpha   90.00
_cell.angle_beta   90.00
_cell.angle_gamma   90.00
#
_symmetry.space_group_name_H-M   'P 1'
#
loop_
_entity.id
_entity.type
_entity.pdbx_description
1 polymer ?
#
loop_
_entity_poly.entity_id
_entity_poly.type
_entity_poly.pdbx_seq_one_letter_code
_entity_poly.pdbx_strand_id
1 'polypeptide(L)'
;MAGLVPNKDLKIEKIDLSSADTVEPHLQEKDAVISCLGSYALFGSVTLYTDSMEVIVTAMRKNNVKRLVCITSWYTTDTPLDPAPFLIRWVINPLFLGRVLTNMAQMEEFLQGCEDIDFTVVRPPMLTTGSVTDMEFNTEEGQQVHDRGGMRGMRHADVARFMLSILSSEEWMRKCVAVIAVPRK
;
A
#
# COMPACT_ATOMS: atom_id res chain seq x y z
N MET A 1 3.70 20.96 -6.77
CA MET A 1 2.43 20.95 -6.02
C MET A 1 1.21 21.19 -6.91
N ALA A 2 1.33 21.20 -8.25
CA ALA A 2 0.17 21.27 -9.13
C ALA A 2 -0.62 19.95 -9.06
N GLY A 3 -1.94 20.03 -8.93
CA GLY A 3 -2.84 18.86 -8.93
C GLY A 3 -3.39 18.41 -7.57
N LEU A 4 -2.94 19.01 -6.46
CA LEU A 4 -3.54 18.74 -5.14
C LEU A 4 -4.85 19.52 -4.99
N VAL A 5 -5.91 18.83 -4.58
CA VAL A 5 -7.22 19.46 -4.32
C VAL A 5 -7.13 20.25 -3.02
N PRO A 6 -7.41 21.57 -3.02
CA PRO A 6 -7.40 22.36 -1.80
C PRO A 6 -8.43 21.83 -0.80
N ASN A 7 -8.00 21.56 0.42
CA ASN A 7 -8.88 21.19 1.53
C ASN A 7 -8.39 21.92 2.79
N LYS A 8 -9.31 22.60 3.49
CA LYS A 8 -9.02 23.35 4.72
C LYS A 8 -8.47 22.46 5.85
N ASP A 9 -8.79 21.17 5.81
CA ASP A 9 -8.39 20.17 6.79
C ASP A 9 -7.09 19.45 6.36
N LEU A 10 -6.49 19.86 5.24
CA LEU A 10 -5.25 19.30 4.70
C LEU A 10 -4.10 20.31 4.77
N LYS A 11 -3.04 19.95 5.48
CA LYS A 11 -1.76 20.67 5.44
C LYS A 11 -0.83 19.99 4.44
N ILE A 12 -0.34 20.75 3.46
CA ILE A 12 0.57 20.25 2.42
C ILE A 12 1.99 20.67 2.78
N GLU A 13 2.89 19.69 2.89
CA GLU A 13 4.29 19.91 3.22
C GLU A 13 5.18 19.17 2.23
N LYS A 14 6.36 19.74 1.95
CA LYS A 14 7.40 19.06 1.18
C LYS A 14 8.33 18.39 2.16
N ILE A 15 8.38 17.06 2.10
CA ILE A 15 9.21 16.22 2.99
C ILE A 15 10.25 15.52 2.14
N ASP A 16 11.50 15.52 2.61
CA ASP A 16 12.56 14.67 2.06
C ASP A 16 12.49 13.29 2.74
N LEU A 17 12.66 12.22 1.97
CA LEU A 17 12.64 10.84 2.46
C LEU A 17 14.06 10.23 2.48
N SER A 18 15.10 11.06 2.41
CA SER A 18 16.49 10.62 2.42
C SER A 18 16.96 10.09 3.79
N SER A 19 16.32 10.51 4.89
CA SER A 19 16.63 10.01 6.23
C SER A 19 15.46 10.15 7.21
N ALA A 20 15.45 9.34 8.26
CA ALA A 20 14.43 9.42 9.31
C ALA A 20 14.39 10.79 10.00
N ASP A 21 15.55 11.46 10.15
CA ASP A 21 15.65 12.77 10.79
C ASP A 21 14.93 13.87 10.01
N THR A 22 14.83 13.72 8.69
CA THR A 22 14.06 14.65 7.84
C THR A 22 12.55 14.42 7.91
N VAL A 23 12.11 13.22 8.33
CA VAL A 23 10.69 12.84 8.42
C VAL A 23 10.16 13.03 9.85
N GLU A 24 10.99 12.78 10.86
CA GLU A 24 10.64 12.80 12.28
C GLU A 24 9.85 14.04 12.72
N PRO A 25 10.24 15.30 12.37
CA PRO A 25 9.50 16.48 12.81
C PRO A 25 8.07 16.54 12.28
N HIS A 26 7.78 15.89 11.16
CA HIS A 26 6.47 15.89 10.51
C HIS A 26 5.49 14.86 11.11
N LEU A 27 6.01 13.95 11.94
CA LEU A 27 5.21 12.92 12.63
C LEU A 27 4.84 13.30 14.07
N GLN A 28 5.32 14.43 14.57
CA GLN A 28 4.92 14.94 15.87
C GLN A 28 3.39 15.14 15.93
N GLU A 29 2.79 14.64 17.01
CA GLU A 29 1.34 14.72 17.26
C GLU A 29 0.47 14.05 16.17
N LYS A 30 1.02 13.09 15.42
CA LYS A 30 0.26 12.29 14.44
C LYS A 30 -0.13 10.94 15.02
N ASP A 31 -1.35 10.51 14.73
CA ASP A 31 -1.88 9.23 15.22
C ASP A 31 -1.51 8.05 14.30
N ALA A 32 -1.36 8.31 13.00
CA ALA A 32 -1.13 7.28 11.99
C ALA A 32 -0.38 7.82 10.77
N VAL A 33 0.26 6.90 10.04
CA VAL A 33 0.88 7.17 8.73
C VAL A 33 0.16 6.37 7.65
N ILE A 34 -0.19 7.03 6.55
CA ILE A 34 -0.60 6.36 5.31
C ILE A 34 0.50 6.55 4.26
N SER A 35 1.04 5.46 3.73
CA SER A 35 1.99 5.50 2.61
C SER A 35 1.31 5.06 1.31
N CYS A 36 1.21 6.00 0.38
CA CYS A 36 0.76 5.78 -1.01
C CYS A 36 1.92 5.96 -2.00
N LEU A 37 3.17 5.77 -1.55
CA LEU A 37 4.34 5.92 -2.39
C LEU A 37 4.35 4.86 -3.50
N GLY A 38 4.56 5.31 -4.73
CA GLY A 38 4.65 4.47 -5.90
C GLY A 38 5.83 4.90 -6.76
N SER A 39 6.47 3.94 -7.39
CA SER A 39 7.55 4.20 -8.34
C SER A 39 7.04 4.09 -9.78
N TYR A 40 7.34 5.12 -10.58
CA TYR A 40 7.26 5.05 -12.04
C TYR A 40 8.61 4.68 -12.67
N ALA A 41 9.58 4.23 -11.88
CA ALA A 41 10.92 3.93 -12.38
C ALA A 41 10.86 2.77 -13.38
N LEU A 42 11.06 3.11 -14.66
CA LEU A 42 11.10 2.17 -15.77
C LEU A 42 12.46 1.47 -15.90
N PHE A 43 13.51 1.98 -15.26
CA PHE A 43 14.88 1.47 -15.36
C PHE A 43 15.63 1.61 -14.03
N GLY A 44 16.58 0.69 -13.75
CA GLY A 44 17.43 0.70 -12.55
C GLY A 44 17.03 -0.31 -11.46
N SER A 45 17.72 -0.24 -10.32
CA SER A 45 17.29 -0.90 -9.08
C SER A 45 16.09 -0.15 -8.50
N VAL A 46 15.01 -0.85 -8.20
CA VAL A 46 13.85 -0.28 -7.52
C VAL A 46 14.03 -0.60 -6.04
N THR A 47 14.37 0.41 -5.25
CA THR A 47 14.51 0.30 -3.79
C THR A 47 13.56 1.24 -3.04
N LEU A 48 12.76 2.02 -3.78
CA LEU A 48 11.89 3.04 -3.22
C LEU A 48 10.99 2.51 -2.08
N TYR A 49 10.42 1.30 -2.23
CA TYR A 49 9.48 0.76 -1.25
C TYR A 49 10.18 0.41 0.05
N THR A 50 11.30 -0.33 -0.02
CA THR A 50 12.09 -0.69 1.17
C THR A 50 12.71 0.53 1.83
N ASP A 51 13.43 1.35 1.05
CA ASP A 51 14.20 2.47 1.60
C ASP A 51 13.29 3.50 2.26
N SER A 52 12.17 3.85 1.61
CA SER A 52 11.22 4.78 2.20
C SER A 52 10.53 4.19 3.43
N MET A 53 10.24 2.89 3.44
CA MET A 53 9.57 2.26 4.58
C MET A 53 10.48 2.16 5.80
N GLU A 54 11.76 1.86 5.61
CA GLU A 54 12.75 1.89 6.69
C GLU A 54 12.87 3.28 7.32
N VAL A 55 12.93 4.32 6.48
CA VAL A 55 12.96 5.73 6.91
C VAL A 55 11.68 6.10 7.69
N ILE A 56 10.51 5.76 7.15
CA ILE A 56 9.21 6.07 7.76
C ILE A 56 9.07 5.35 9.11
N VAL A 57 9.31 4.03 9.16
CA VAL A 57 9.19 3.24 10.39
C VAL A 57 10.17 3.74 11.46
N THR A 58 11.39 4.12 11.08
CA THR A 58 12.35 4.70 12.02
C THR A 58 11.86 6.03 12.59
N ALA A 59 11.30 6.91 11.75
CA ALA A 59 10.72 8.18 12.19
C ALA A 59 9.47 7.99 13.07
N MET A 60 8.64 7.00 12.74
CA MET A 60 7.45 6.61 13.53
C MET A 60 7.85 6.17 14.93
N ARG A 61 8.87 5.31 15.05
CA ARG A 61 9.42 4.84 16.34
C ARG A 61 9.86 6.00 17.23
N LYS A 62 10.55 6.99 16.67
CA LYS A 62 10.99 8.19 17.42
C LYS A 62 9.84 9.04 17.95
N ASN A 63 8.68 9.02 17.29
CA ASN A 63 7.50 9.80 17.67
C ASN A 63 6.41 8.98 18.37
N ASN A 64 6.67 7.71 18.70
CA ASN A 64 5.68 6.77 19.26
C ASN A 64 4.41 6.60 18.39
N VAL A 65 4.52 6.83 17.08
CA VAL A 65 3.43 6.56 16.13
C VAL A 65 3.47 5.08 15.79
N LYS A 66 2.37 4.35 15.99
CA LYS A 66 2.33 2.90 15.79
C LYS A 66 1.54 2.47 14.56
N ARG A 67 0.49 3.22 14.21
CA ARG A 67 -0.42 2.84 13.14
C ARG A 67 0.16 3.20 11.78
N LEU A 68 0.38 2.19 10.93
CA LEU A 68 0.83 2.36 9.56
C LEU A 68 -0.14 1.66 8.60
N VAL A 69 -0.59 2.34 7.56
CA VAL A 69 -1.29 1.73 6.42
C VAL A 69 -0.52 2.04 5.16
N CYS A 70 -0.10 1.03 4.41
CA CYS A 70 0.61 1.22 3.15
C CYS A 70 -0.02 0.41 2.03
N ILE A 71 0.27 0.80 0.79
CA ILE A 71 -0.25 0.15 -0.41
C ILE A 71 0.87 -0.57 -1.16
N THR A 72 0.59 -1.79 -1.61
CA THR A 72 1.43 -2.51 -2.58
C THR A 72 0.58 -2.91 -3.78
N SER A 73 0.47 -4.19 -4.08
CA SER A 73 -0.29 -4.71 -5.21
C SER A 73 -0.63 -6.18 -4.99
N TRP A 74 -1.54 -6.71 -5.79
CA TRP A 74 -1.66 -8.16 -5.91
C TRP A 74 -0.38 -8.78 -6.48
N TYR A 75 -0.08 -10.00 -6.05
CA TYR A 75 1.00 -10.83 -6.58
C TYR A 75 2.40 -10.25 -6.36
N THR A 76 2.65 -9.66 -5.19
CA THR A 76 4.02 -9.31 -4.77
C THR A 76 4.88 -10.55 -4.61
N THR A 77 4.28 -11.67 -4.21
CA THR A 77 4.92 -12.98 -4.17
C THR A 77 4.11 -14.02 -4.95
N ASP A 78 4.80 -14.98 -5.56
CA ASP A 78 4.19 -16.16 -6.17
C ASP A 78 4.16 -17.26 -5.11
N THR A 79 2.96 -17.73 -4.74
CA THR A 79 2.82 -18.85 -3.81
C THR A 79 2.00 -19.97 -4.45
N PRO A 80 2.19 -21.24 -4.07
CA PRO A 80 1.37 -22.32 -4.61
C PRO A 80 -0.13 -22.15 -4.32
N LEU A 81 -0.47 -21.44 -3.24
CA LEU A 81 -1.85 -21.14 -2.83
C LEU A 81 -2.45 -19.98 -3.64
N ASP A 82 -1.63 -18.98 -3.97
CA ASP A 82 -1.99 -17.84 -4.81
C ASP A 82 -1.07 -17.74 -6.04
N PRO A 83 -1.23 -18.62 -7.04
CA PRO A 83 -0.38 -18.57 -8.22
C PRO A 83 -0.65 -17.28 -8.99
N ALA A 84 0.41 -16.55 -9.31
CA ALA A 84 0.30 -15.37 -10.16
C ALA A 84 -0.31 -15.77 -11.53
N PRO A 85 -1.27 -15.01 -12.08
CA PRO A 85 -1.84 -15.27 -13.39
C PRO A 85 -0.74 -15.40 -14.45
N PHE A 86 -1.00 -16.17 -15.51
CA PHE A 86 -0.03 -16.44 -16.58
C PHE A 86 0.66 -15.16 -17.10
N LEU A 87 -0.11 -14.07 -17.28
CA LEU A 87 0.43 -12.77 -17.70
C LEU A 87 1.43 -12.20 -16.68
N ILE A 88 1.16 -12.31 -15.39
CA ILE A 88 2.07 -11.82 -14.36
C ILE A 88 3.33 -12.67 -14.32
N ARG A 89 3.16 -13.98 -14.25
CA ARG A 89 4.25 -14.94 -14.15
C ARG A 89 5.19 -14.92 -15.36
N TRP A 90 4.67 -14.74 -16.57
CA TRP A 90 5.42 -14.91 -17.82
C TRP A 90 5.66 -13.63 -18.61
N VAL A 91 5.00 -12.52 -18.26
CA VAL A 91 5.20 -11.23 -18.94
C VAL A 91 5.62 -10.15 -17.95
N ILE A 92 4.93 -9.99 -16.82
CA ILE A 92 5.25 -8.91 -15.86
C ILE A 92 6.53 -9.21 -15.06
N ASN A 93 6.65 -10.41 -14.48
CA ASN A 93 7.81 -10.85 -13.69
C ASN A 93 9.14 -10.82 -14.47
N PRO A 94 9.23 -11.26 -15.74
CA PRO A 94 10.47 -11.12 -16.51
C PRO A 94 10.74 -9.67 -16.97
N LEU A 95 9.79 -8.75 -16.83
CA LEU A 95 9.93 -7.34 -17.20
C LEU A 95 10.15 -6.45 -15.97
N PHE A 96 10.33 -5.15 -16.18
CA PHE A 96 10.65 -4.16 -15.14
C PHE A 96 9.69 -4.14 -13.96
N LEU A 97 8.41 -4.45 -14.20
CA LEU A 97 7.39 -4.56 -13.18
C LEU A 97 7.69 -5.68 -12.16
N GLY A 98 8.38 -6.76 -12.57
CA GLY A 98 8.84 -7.80 -11.65
C GLY A 98 9.75 -7.27 -10.55
N ARG A 99 10.65 -6.32 -10.87
CA ARG A 99 11.54 -5.68 -9.87
C ARG A 99 10.76 -4.83 -8.86
N VAL A 100 9.72 -4.15 -9.33
CA VAL A 100 8.81 -3.37 -8.47
C VAL A 100 8.08 -4.31 -7.50
N LEU A 101 7.53 -5.41 -8.01
CA LEU A 101 6.85 -6.43 -7.20
C LEU A 101 7.80 -7.06 -6.17
N THR A 102 9.04 -7.38 -6.57
CA THR A 102 10.06 -7.88 -5.64
C THR A 102 10.36 -6.88 -4.53
N ASN A 103 10.51 -5.58 -4.84
CA ASN A 103 10.78 -4.59 -3.81
C ASN A 103 9.57 -4.33 -2.90
N MET A 104 8.34 -4.41 -3.42
CA MET A 104 7.13 -4.44 -2.60
C MET A 104 7.12 -5.65 -1.66
N ALA A 105 7.48 -6.84 -2.13
CA ALA A 105 7.56 -8.04 -1.30
C ALA A 105 8.61 -7.92 -0.19
N GLN A 106 9.77 -7.32 -0.49
CA GLN A 106 10.80 -7.04 0.51
C GLN A 106 10.31 -6.03 1.56
N MET A 107 9.56 -5.00 1.15
CA MET A 107 8.92 -4.06 2.08
C MET A 107 7.89 -4.77 2.96
N GLU A 108 7.10 -5.68 2.40
CA GLU A 108 6.13 -6.49 3.15
C GLU A 108 6.82 -7.39 4.18
N GLU A 109 7.91 -8.06 3.81
CA GLU A 109 8.72 -8.89 4.71
C GLU A 109 9.36 -8.05 5.83
N PHE A 110 9.91 -6.89 5.51
CA PHE A 110 10.43 -5.94 6.50
C PHE A 110 9.35 -5.55 7.53
N LEU A 111 8.13 -5.24 7.08
CA LEU A 111 7.04 -4.88 7.97
C LEU A 111 6.58 -6.05 8.83
N GLN A 112 6.53 -7.27 8.27
CA GLN A 112 6.21 -8.48 9.04
C GLN A 112 7.22 -8.75 10.16
N GLY A 113 8.48 -8.33 10.00
CA GLY A 113 9.50 -8.38 11.05
C GLY A 113 9.38 -7.28 12.12
N CYS A 114 8.48 -6.31 11.95
CA CYS A 114 8.28 -5.24 12.94
C CYS A 114 7.23 -5.63 13.98
N GLU A 115 7.65 -5.85 15.23
CA GLU A 115 6.74 -6.18 16.33
C GLU A 115 6.01 -4.96 16.90
N ASP A 116 6.64 -3.79 16.80
CA ASP A 116 6.22 -2.54 17.42
C ASP A 116 5.31 -1.66 16.55
N ILE A 117 5.18 -1.99 15.27
CA ILE A 117 4.36 -1.27 14.29
C ILE A 117 3.07 -2.03 14.01
N ASP A 118 1.95 -1.34 14.18
CA ASP A 118 0.62 -1.85 13.89
C ASP A 118 0.30 -1.59 12.40
N PHE A 119 1.01 -2.31 11.52
CA PHE A 119 0.93 -2.12 10.08
C PHE A 119 -0.31 -2.79 9.47
N THR A 120 -0.79 -2.27 8.34
CA THR A 120 -1.63 -2.99 7.39
C THR A 120 -1.14 -2.72 5.99
N VAL A 121 -0.81 -3.77 5.24
CA VAL A 121 -0.47 -3.65 3.82
C VAL A 121 -1.70 -3.92 2.97
N VAL A 122 -2.12 -2.94 2.18
CA VAL A 122 -3.26 -3.04 1.27
C VAL A 122 -2.79 -3.46 -0.13
N ARG A 123 -3.29 -4.60 -0.60
CA ARG A 123 -3.01 -5.16 -1.92
C ARG A 123 -4.24 -5.01 -2.81
N PRO A 124 -4.33 -3.99 -3.67
CA PRO A 124 -5.40 -3.87 -4.65
C PRO A 124 -5.09 -4.64 -5.95
N PRO A 125 -6.11 -4.94 -6.77
CA PRO A 125 -5.94 -5.36 -8.16
C PRO A 125 -5.46 -4.17 -9.01
N MET A 126 -5.49 -4.33 -10.35
CA MET A 126 -5.19 -3.25 -11.28
C MET A 126 -5.98 -1.97 -10.95
N LEU A 127 -5.27 -0.87 -10.76
CA LEU A 127 -5.88 0.42 -10.45
C LEU A 127 -6.50 1.06 -11.69
N THR A 128 -7.66 1.68 -11.50
CA THR A 128 -8.41 2.36 -12.56
C THR A 128 -8.79 3.78 -12.13
N THR A 129 -9.05 4.65 -13.09
CA THR A 129 -9.49 6.02 -12.83
C THR A 129 -11.01 6.08 -12.76
N GLY A 130 -11.55 6.89 -11.85
CA GLY A 130 -12.97 7.13 -11.69
C GLY A 130 -13.30 7.76 -10.34
N SER A 131 -14.54 8.23 -10.19
CA SER A 131 -15.06 8.70 -8.91
C SER A 131 -15.20 7.55 -7.90
N VAL A 132 -15.20 7.89 -6.62
CA VAL A 132 -15.52 6.95 -5.54
C VAL A 132 -16.90 6.30 -5.79
N THR A 133 -17.05 5.04 -5.40
CA THR A 133 -18.30 4.28 -5.47
C THR A 133 -18.81 3.90 -4.09
N ASP A 134 -20.09 3.57 -4.01
CA ASP A 134 -20.74 3.02 -2.82
C ASP A 134 -20.67 1.47 -2.76
N MET A 135 -19.76 0.87 -3.54
CA MET A 135 -19.53 -0.57 -3.56
C MET A 135 -19.05 -1.08 -2.20
N GLU A 136 -19.37 -2.34 -1.89
CA GLU A 136 -18.84 -3.02 -0.73
C GLU A 136 -17.41 -3.50 -0.98
N PHE A 137 -16.65 -3.67 0.09
CA PHE A 137 -15.31 -4.22 0.00
C PHE A 137 -15.38 -5.72 0.27
N ASN A 138 -14.79 -6.50 -0.63
CA ASN A 138 -14.46 -7.90 -0.35
C ASN A 138 -12.95 -7.98 -0.10
N THR A 139 -12.58 -8.61 0.99
CA THR A 139 -11.21 -8.65 1.50
C THR A 139 -10.81 -10.07 1.86
N GLU A 140 -9.60 -10.45 1.49
CA GLU A 140 -9.02 -11.76 1.82
C GLU A 140 -7.58 -11.56 2.30
N GLU A 141 -7.14 -12.41 3.24
CA GLU A 141 -5.73 -12.54 3.55
C GLU A 141 -5.04 -13.31 2.42
N GLY A 142 -3.88 -12.84 1.96
CA GLY A 142 -3.17 -13.45 0.83
C GLY A 142 -2.83 -12.45 -0.27
N GLN A 143 -2.52 -12.96 -1.47
CA GLN A 143 -2.02 -12.15 -2.59
C GLN A 143 -3.13 -11.58 -3.49
N GLN A 144 -4.37 -12.07 -3.35
CA GLN A 144 -5.51 -11.66 -4.17
C GLN A 144 -6.83 -12.00 -3.46
N VAL A 145 -7.93 -11.45 -3.99
CA VAL A 145 -9.28 -11.94 -3.67
C VAL A 145 -9.68 -12.97 -4.72
N HIS A 146 -10.11 -14.16 -4.28
CA HIS A 146 -10.46 -15.26 -5.18
C HIS A 146 -11.83 -15.08 -5.82
N ASP A 147 -12.84 -14.73 -5.02
CA ASP A 147 -14.16 -14.40 -5.54
C ASP A 147 -14.22 -12.95 -6.00
N ARG A 148 -13.93 -12.76 -7.28
CA ARG A 148 -13.86 -11.42 -7.88
C ARG A 148 -15.21 -10.87 -8.34
N GLY A 149 -16.27 -11.67 -8.38
CA GLY A 149 -17.56 -11.24 -8.94
C GLY A 149 -17.46 -10.62 -10.36
N GLY A 150 -16.47 -11.03 -11.15
CA GLY A 150 -16.19 -10.47 -12.49
C GLY A 150 -15.37 -9.16 -12.52
N MET A 151 -14.98 -8.62 -11.36
CA MET A 151 -14.17 -7.41 -11.26
C MET A 151 -12.72 -7.65 -11.71
N ARG A 152 -12.20 -6.72 -12.51
CA ARG A 152 -10.84 -6.76 -13.07
C ARG A 152 -9.90 -5.67 -12.52
N GLY A 153 -10.44 -4.73 -11.75
CA GLY A 153 -9.69 -3.62 -11.21
C GLY A 153 -10.48 -2.85 -10.16
N MET A 154 -9.81 -1.94 -9.48
CA MET A 154 -10.38 -1.12 -8.41
C MET A 154 -10.04 0.34 -8.67
N ARG A 155 -10.95 1.26 -8.37
CA ARG A 155 -10.70 2.70 -8.60
C ARG A 155 -9.75 3.23 -7.55
N HIS A 156 -8.86 4.15 -7.92
CA HIS A 156 -7.99 4.84 -6.96
C HIS A 156 -8.78 5.44 -5.78
N ALA A 157 -9.95 6.02 -6.06
CA ALA A 157 -10.83 6.61 -5.05
C ALA A 157 -11.42 5.56 -4.09
N ASP A 158 -11.72 4.35 -4.57
CA ASP A 158 -12.22 3.26 -3.72
C ASP A 158 -11.12 2.65 -2.86
N VAL A 159 -9.90 2.57 -3.39
CA VAL A 159 -8.72 2.16 -2.60
C VAL A 159 -8.46 3.16 -1.47
N ALA A 160 -8.50 4.47 -1.77
CA ALA A 160 -8.37 5.50 -0.75
C ALA A 160 -9.48 5.40 0.32
N ARG A 161 -10.74 5.16 -0.10
CA ARG A 161 -11.86 4.93 0.83
C ARG A 161 -11.61 3.70 1.72
N PHE A 162 -11.10 2.61 1.17
CA PHE A 162 -10.75 1.42 1.93
C PHE A 162 -9.63 1.69 2.94
N MET A 163 -8.51 2.26 2.50
CA MET A 163 -7.35 2.59 3.34
C MET A 163 -7.74 3.49 4.51
N LEU A 164 -8.60 4.48 4.27
CA LEU A 164 -9.12 5.34 5.33
C LEU A 164 -10.05 4.59 6.30
N SER A 165 -10.89 3.68 5.79
CA SER A 165 -11.82 2.91 6.63
C SER A 165 -11.11 1.94 7.59
N ILE A 166 -9.93 1.42 7.21
CA ILE A 166 -9.18 0.48 8.04
C ILE A 166 -8.24 1.16 9.05
N LEU A 167 -8.07 2.49 8.99
CA LEU A 167 -7.21 3.20 9.94
C LEU A 167 -7.63 2.95 11.39
N SER A 168 -8.94 2.91 11.64
CA SER A 168 -9.54 2.68 12.96
C SER A 168 -9.93 1.22 13.23
N SER A 169 -9.59 0.29 12.33
CA SER A 169 -9.93 -1.14 12.45
C SER A 169 -8.72 -1.96 12.91
N GLU A 170 -8.96 -2.91 13.81
CA GLU A 170 -7.97 -3.89 14.26
C GLU A 170 -7.99 -5.19 13.44
N GLU A 171 -8.98 -5.38 12.57
CA GLU A 171 -9.19 -6.63 11.81
C GLU A 171 -7.95 -7.05 11.00
N TRP A 172 -7.28 -6.04 10.41
CA TRP A 172 -6.14 -6.19 9.53
C TRP A 172 -4.82 -5.72 10.19
N MET A 173 -4.78 -5.67 11.52
CA MET A 173 -3.58 -5.30 12.25
C MET A 173 -2.47 -6.34 12.04
N ARG A 174 -1.27 -5.87 11.68
CA ARG A 174 -0.09 -6.68 11.35
C ARG A 174 -0.32 -7.70 10.23
N LYS A 175 -1.18 -7.36 9.28
CA LYS A 175 -1.54 -8.23 8.15
C LYS A 175 -1.39 -7.54 6.80
N CYS A 176 -1.31 -8.37 5.77
CA CYS A 176 -1.49 -7.95 4.38
C CYS A 176 -2.89 -8.36 3.92
N VAL A 177 -3.64 -7.42 3.36
CA VAL A 177 -5.03 -7.60 2.94
C VAL A 177 -5.17 -7.35 1.44
N ALA A 178 -5.62 -8.38 0.72
CA ALA A 178 -6.10 -8.22 -0.64
C ALA A 178 -7.51 -7.62 -0.62
N VAL A 179 -7.80 -6.65 -1.48
CA VAL A 179 -9.10 -5.96 -1.51
C VAL A 179 -9.62 -5.77 -2.92
N ILE A 180 -10.93 -5.91 -3.11
CA ILE A 180 -11.68 -5.45 -4.28
C ILE A 180 -12.93 -4.66 -3.85
N ALA A 181 -13.45 -3.84 -4.74
CA ALA A 181 -14.78 -3.24 -4.63
C ALA A 181 -15.79 -4.07 -5.44
N VAL A 182 -16.90 -4.48 -4.84
CA VAL A 182 -17.98 -5.25 -5.47
C VAL A 182 -19.35 -4.58 -5.27
N PRO A 183 -20.31 -4.76 -6.19
CA PRO A 183 -21.67 -4.28 -5.99
C PRO A 183 -22.27 -4.84 -4.70
N ARG A 184 -23.07 -4.03 -3.99
CA ARG A 184 -23.88 -4.51 -2.87
C ARG A 184 -24.80 -5.64 -3.33
N LYS A 185 -24.88 -6.71 -2.54
CA LYS A 185 -25.83 -7.80 -2.76
C LYS A 185 -27.26 -7.38 -2.42
#